data_AF-A0A131YXM0-F1
#
_entry.id   AF-A0A131YXM0-F1
#
_cell.length_a   1.000
_cell.length_b   1.000
_cell.length_c   1.000
_cell.angle_alpha   90.00
_cell.angle_beta   90.00
_cell.angle_gamma   90.00
#
_symmetry.space_group_name_H-M   'P 1'
#
loop_
_entity.id
_entity.type
_entity.pdbx_description
1 polymer ?
#
loop_
_entity_poly.entity_id
_entity_poly.type
_entity_poly.pdbx_seq_one_letter_code
_entity_poly.pdbx_strand_id
1 'polypeptide(L)'
;MDIRQGNVFMNRLAIITLTLSLFLQDGCVAGTIETSVTPQDCYRIPRVCWYPDACECQTRLGFGAWIRGMWHYSYVTNTCRRGGEAFNCNAFLSRLQCERACR
;
A
#
# COMPACT_ATOMS: atom_id res chain seq x y z
N MET A 1 -12.32 0.10 65.08
CA MET A 1 -11.84 0.10 63.68
C MET A 1 -13.07 0.05 62.80
N ASP A 2 -13.33 1.14 62.09
CA ASP A 2 -14.64 1.52 61.56
C ASP A 2 -14.85 0.95 60.13
N ILE A 3 -15.78 0.00 59.98
CA ILE A 3 -16.07 -0.73 58.73
C ILE A 3 -16.57 0.23 57.63
N ARG A 4 -17.06 1.43 57.99
CA ARG A 4 -17.51 2.45 57.03
C ARG A 4 -16.37 3.10 56.25
N GLN A 5 -15.15 3.11 56.79
CA GLN A 5 -13.99 3.76 56.16
C GLN A 5 -13.40 2.95 54.99
N GLY A 6 -13.50 1.61 55.03
CA GLY A 6 -13.03 0.72 53.94
C GLY A 6 -13.89 0.78 52.68
N ASN A 7 -15.21 0.91 52.84
CA ASN A 7 -16.16 0.99 51.73
C ASN A 7 -16.02 2.28 50.91
N VAL A 8 -15.70 3.40 51.55
CA VAL A 8 -15.50 4.68 50.84
C VAL A 8 -14.20 4.66 50.02
N PHE A 9 -13.15 4.00 50.53
CA PHE A 9 -11.87 3.84 49.84
C PHE A 9 -11.99 2.94 48.61
N MET A 10 -12.60 1.76 48.75
CA MET A 10 -12.83 0.84 47.62
C MET A 10 -13.69 1.47 46.53
N ASN A 11 -14.72 2.24 46.91
CA ASN A 11 -15.63 2.87 45.96
C ASN A 11 -14.96 4.02 45.19
N ARG A 12 -14.09 4.81 45.84
CA ARG A 12 -13.31 5.86 45.16
C ARG A 12 -12.26 5.28 44.21
N LEU A 13 -11.59 4.19 44.60
CA LEU A 13 -10.65 3.47 43.73
C LEU A 13 -11.36 2.88 42.50
N ALA A 14 -12.56 2.30 42.68
CA ALA A 14 -13.37 1.76 41.59
C ALA A 14 -13.85 2.85 40.62
N ILE A 15 -14.20 4.04 41.11
CA ILE A 15 -14.60 5.17 40.26
C ILE A 15 -13.40 5.69 39.45
N ILE A 16 -12.22 5.79 40.07
CA ILE A 16 -10.99 6.25 39.39
C ILE A 16 -10.56 5.26 38.30
N THR A 17 -10.66 3.95 38.55
CA THR A 17 -10.33 2.94 37.53
C THR A 17 -11.35 2.93 36.39
N LEU A 18 -12.66 3.09 36.68
CA LEU A 18 -13.69 3.17 35.64
C LEU A 18 -13.51 4.40 34.74
N THR A 19 -13.19 5.56 35.32
CA THR A 19 -13.00 6.79 34.53
C THR A 19 -11.74 6.70 33.67
N LEU A 20 -10.62 6.17 34.18
CA LEU A 20 -9.42 5.98 33.36
C LEU A 20 -9.65 5.06 32.15
N SER A 21 -10.48 4.01 32.29
CA SER A 21 -10.79 3.10 31.18
C SER A 21 -11.65 3.74 30.08
N LEU A 22 -12.43 4.77 30.39
CA LEU A 22 -13.26 5.48 29.41
C LEU A 22 -12.44 6.47 28.55
N PHE A 23 -11.32 6.99 29.09
CA PHE A 23 -10.45 7.92 28.36
C PHE A 23 -9.41 7.23 27.45
N LEU A 24 -9.36 5.89 27.40
CA LEU A 24 -8.38 5.12 26.62
C LEU A 24 -8.92 4.55 25.30
N GLN A 25 -9.98 5.13 24.72
CA GLN A 25 -10.61 4.62 23.49
C GLN A 25 -10.25 5.37 22.20
N ASP A 26 -9.16 6.15 22.18
CA ASP A 26 -8.59 6.63 20.91
C ASP A 26 -7.68 5.55 20.31
N GLY A 27 -8.30 4.41 19.98
CA GLY A 27 -7.70 3.43 19.10
C GLY A 27 -7.70 3.99 17.69
N CYS A 28 -6.56 4.50 17.23
CA CYS A 28 -6.32 4.73 15.81
C CYS A 28 -6.47 3.39 15.08
N VAL A 29 -7.67 3.10 14.57
CA VAL A 29 -7.85 2.08 13.54
C VAL A 29 -7.15 2.64 12.31
N ALA A 30 -5.87 2.31 12.17
CA ALA A 30 -5.15 2.46 10.92
C ALA A 30 -5.78 1.46 9.94
N GLY A 31 -6.88 1.87 9.31
CA GLY A 31 -7.43 1.17 8.17
C GLY A 31 -6.35 1.16 7.10
N THR A 32 -5.72 0.01 6.87
CA THR A 32 -4.84 -0.21 5.74
C THR A 32 -5.72 -0.13 4.50
N ILE A 33 -5.80 1.03 3.86
CA ILE A 33 -6.36 1.16 2.53
C ILE A 33 -5.42 0.35 1.63
N GLU A 34 -5.80 -0.88 1.29
CA GLU A 34 -5.16 -1.61 0.20
C GLU A 34 -5.49 -0.87 -1.10
N THR A 35 -4.62 0.06 -1.50
CA THR A 35 -4.69 0.72 -2.79
C THR A 35 -4.35 -0.31 -3.87
N SER A 36 -5.36 -1.09 -4.25
CA SER A 36 -5.28 -2.05 -5.33
C SER A 36 -5.04 -1.29 -6.63
N VAL A 37 -3.87 -1.47 -7.28
CA VAL A 37 -3.59 -0.88 -8.59
C VAL A 37 -4.64 -1.38 -9.59
N THR A 38 -5.47 -0.48 -10.13
CA THR A 38 -6.45 -0.87 -11.14
C THR A 38 -5.78 -0.98 -12.51
N PRO A 39 -6.33 -1.77 -13.46
CA PRO A 39 -5.78 -1.83 -14.81
C PRO A 39 -5.66 -0.44 -15.46
N GLN A 40 -6.55 0.49 -15.16
CA GLN A 40 -6.55 1.85 -15.69
C GLN A 40 -5.36 2.68 -15.17
N ASP A 41 -4.88 2.42 -13.96
CA ASP A 41 -3.70 3.09 -13.40
C ASP A 41 -2.41 2.68 -14.14
N CYS A 42 -2.44 1.54 -14.83
CA CYS A 42 -1.33 1.00 -15.61
C CYS A 42 -1.25 1.56 -17.04
N TYR A 43 -2.20 2.40 -17.46
CA TYR A 43 -2.22 2.98 -18.80
C TYR A 43 -1.49 4.34 -18.82
N ARG A 44 -0.40 4.42 -19.58
CA ARG A 44 0.51 5.58 -19.65
C ARG A 44 -0.10 6.85 -20.26
N ILE A 45 -1.22 6.75 -20.97
CA ILE A 45 -1.84 7.91 -21.64
C ILE A 45 -3.27 8.00 -21.14
N PRO A 46 -3.78 9.14 -20.63
CA PRO A 46 -3.16 10.45 -20.51
C PRO A 46 -2.37 10.66 -19.19
N ARG A 47 -2.12 9.60 -18.41
CA ARG A 47 -1.67 9.71 -17.02
C ARG A 47 -0.16 9.60 -16.87
N VAL A 48 0.39 10.23 -15.84
CA VAL A 48 1.77 9.99 -15.42
C VAL A 48 1.82 8.65 -14.68
N CYS A 49 2.79 7.80 -15.03
CA CYS A 49 3.04 6.54 -14.32
C CYS A 49 3.74 6.82 -12.99
N TRP A 50 3.24 6.23 -11.91
CA TRP A 50 3.81 6.34 -10.57
C TRP A 50 4.66 5.12 -10.27
N TYR A 51 5.93 5.31 -9.91
CA TYR A 51 6.85 4.22 -9.58
C TYR A 51 7.27 4.32 -8.10
N PRO A 52 7.43 3.19 -7.39
CA PRO A 52 7.49 1.82 -7.93
C PRO A 52 6.13 1.16 -8.19
N ASP A 53 5.01 1.73 -7.75
CA ASP A 53 3.69 1.07 -7.81
C ASP A 53 3.31 0.53 -9.20
N ALA A 54 3.54 1.30 -10.26
CA ALA A 54 3.23 0.89 -11.63
C ALA A 54 4.14 -0.21 -12.18
N CYS A 55 5.21 -0.59 -11.46
CA CYS A 55 5.94 -1.80 -11.77
C CYS A 55 5.00 -3.02 -11.60
N GLU A 56 4.09 -3.02 -10.61
CA GLU A 56 3.17 -4.12 -10.30
C GLU A 56 2.14 -4.40 -11.39
N CYS A 57 2.00 -3.48 -12.34
CA CYS A 57 1.16 -3.64 -13.50
C CYS A 57 1.51 -4.89 -14.29
N GLN A 58 0.47 -5.68 -14.63
CA GLN A 58 0.62 -6.82 -15.51
C GLN A 58 1.20 -6.36 -16.85
N THR A 59 2.15 -7.14 -17.39
CA THR A 59 2.86 -6.77 -18.61
C THR A 59 1.97 -6.75 -19.85
N ARG A 60 0.87 -7.53 -19.85
CA ARG A 60 -0.08 -7.61 -20.95
C ARG A 60 -1.49 -7.28 -20.48
N LEU A 61 -1.91 -6.07 -20.79
CA LEU A 61 -3.25 -5.56 -20.50
C LEU A 61 -3.99 -5.14 -21.77
N GLY A 62 -3.36 -5.28 -22.95
CA GLY A 62 -3.92 -4.83 -24.23
C GLY A 62 -3.70 -3.34 -24.50
N PHE A 63 -2.73 -2.71 -23.83
CA PHE A 63 -2.45 -1.27 -23.95
C PHE A 63 -1.52 -0.98 -25.13
N GLY A 64 -2.00 -1.31 -26.33
CA GLY A 64 -1.28 -1.12 -27.60
C GLY A 64 -0.44 -2.32 -28.01
N ALA A 65 0.45 -2.10 -28.98
CA ALA A 65 1.25 -3.17 -29.58
C ALA A 65 2.36 -3.68 -28.63
N TRP A 66 2.68 -4.97 -28.74
CA TRP A 66 3.85 -5.56 -28.09
C TRP A 66 5.13 -5.19 -28.84
N ILE A 67 6.04 -4.48 -28.18
CA ILE A 67 7.29 -4.00 -28.77
C ILE A 67 8.46 -4.80 -28.18
N ARG A 68 9.12 -5.62 -29.02
CA ARG A 68 10.25 -6.47 -28.61
C ARG A 68 11.47 -5.70 -28.07
N GLY A 69 11.63 -4.45 -28.52
CA GLY A 69 12.75 -3.58 -28.12
C GLY A 69 12.59 -2.94 -26.73
N MET A 70 11.39 -2.93 -26.18
CA MET A 70 11.11 -2.40 -24.84
C MET A 70 11.49 -3.40 -23.75
N TRP A 71 11.33 -2.97 -22.50
CA TRP A 71 11.60 -3.76 -21.31
C TRP A 71 10.41 -3.68 -20.34
N HIS A 72 10.19 -4.70 -19.54
CA HIS A 72 9.24 -4.66 -18.42
C HIS A 72 9.88 -5.27 -17.19
N TYR A 73 9.39 -4.89 -16.01
CA TYR A 73 9.76 -5.53 -14.77
C TYR A 73 8.85 -6.73 -14.50
N SER A 74 9.46 -7.86 -14.13
CA SER A 74 8.75 -9.08 -13.74
C SER A 74 8.97 -9.35 -12.26
N TYR A 75 7.90 -9.23 -11.45
CA TYR A 75 7.93 -9.57 -10.03
C TYR A 75 8.25 -11.05 -9.80
N VAL A 76 7.77 -11.93 -10.68
CA VAL A 76 8.01 -13.38 -10.60
C VAL A 76 9.50 -13.71 -10.62
N THR A 77 10.28 -13.03 -11.46
CA THR A 77 11.73 -13.26 -11.59
C THR A 77 12.56 -12.15 -10.95
N ASN A 78 11.93 -11.19 -10.26
CA ASN A 78 12.53 -9.99 -9.68
C ASN A 78 13.55 -9.31 -10.61
N THR A 79 13.23 -9.20 -11.91
CA THR A 79 14.18 -8.76 -12.94
C THR A 79 13.49 -8.06 -14.11
N CYS A 80 14.23 -7.20 -14.79
CA CYS A 80 13.81 -6.57 -16.04
C CYS A 80 14.01 -7.50 -17.24
N ARG A 81 12.94 -7.75 -18.00
CA ARG A 81 12.90 -8.66 -19.15
C ARG A 81 12.53 -7.91 -20.43
N ARG A 82 12.88 -8.48 -21.59
CA ARG A 82 12.58 -7.88 -22.89
C ARG A 82 11.11 -7.98 -23.27
N GLY A 83 10.67 -7.01 -24.04
CA GLY A 83 9.31 -6.82 -24.50
C GLY A 83 8.49 -5.96 -23.55
N GLY A 84 7.48 -5.27 -24.09
CA GLY A 84 6.51 -4.50 -23.33
C GLY A 84 5.40 -3.98 -24.25
N GLU A 85 4.23 -3.68 -23.70
CA GLU A 85 3.14 -3.02 -24.43
C GLU A 85 3.38 -1.51 -24.48
N ALA A 86 3.22 -0.91 -25.67
CA ALA A 86 3.62 0.47 -25.97
C ALA A 86 3.12 1.52 -24.95
N PHE A 87 1.91 1.33 -24.43
CA PHE A 87 1.26 2.27 -23.53
C PHE A 87 1.07 1.73 -22.12
N ASN A 88 1.73 0.63 -21.77
CA ASN A 88 1.73 0.13 -20.40
C ASN A 88 2.79 0.88 -19.57
N CYS A 89 2.44 1.26 -18.34
CA CYS A 89 3.38 1.88 -17.43
C CYS A 89 4.57 0.96 -17.10
N ASN A 90 4.35 -0.36 -17.01
CA ASN A 90 5.42 -1.35 -16.86
C ASN A 90 6.15 -1.65 -18.21
N ALA A 91 6.27 -0.66 -19.10
CA ALA A 91 7.02 -0.79 -20.36
C ALA A 91 8.04 0.35 -20.52
N PHE A 92 9.33 0.02 -20.45
CA PHE A 92 10.45 0.94 -20.45
C PHE A 92 11.23 0.90 -21.77
N LEU A 93 11.87 2.02 -22.13
CA LEU A 93 12.67 2.12 -23.36
C LEU A 93 14.02 1.42 -23.23
N SER A 94 14.53 1.24 -22.01
CA SER A 94 15.80 0.57 -21.77
C SER A 94 15.77 -0.25 -20.49
N ARG A 95 16.68 -1.24 -20.40
CA ARG A 95 16.88 -2.05 -19.20
C ARG A 95 17.22 -1.20 -17.98
N LEU A 96 18.09 -0.19 -18.15
CA LEU A 96 18.52 0.68 -17.06
C LEU A 96 17.36 1.51 -16.50
N GLN A 97 16.46 2.00 -17.34
CA GLN A 97 15.25 2.70 -16.88
C GLN A 97 14.34 1.78 -16.05
N CYS A 98 14.13 0.56 -16.52
CA CYS A 98 13.36 -0.45 -15.80
C CYS A 98 13.98 -0.76 -14.43
N GLU A 99 15.29 -1.01 -14.38
CA GLU A 99 15.98 -1.33 -13.13
C GLU A 99 15.95 -0.15 -12.15
N ARG A 100 16.16 1.09 -12.61
CA ARG A 100 16.08 2.27 -11.74
C ARG A 100 14.68 2.57 -11.19
N ALA A 101 13.64 2.17 -11.92
CA ALA A 101 12.26 2.43 -11.51
C ALA A 101 11.72 1.36 -10.54
N CYS A 102 12.16 0.11 -10.67
CA CYS A 102 11.52 -1.04 -10.04
C CYS A 102 12.43 -1.89 -9.13
N ARG A 103 13.72 -1.56 -9.00
CA ARG A 103 14.70 -2.31 -8.18
C ARG A 103 15.53 -1.36 -7.33
#